data_AF-A0AA89CD88-F1
#
_entry.id   AF-A0AA89CD88-F1
#
_cell.length_a   1.000
_cell.length_b   1.000
_cell.length_c   1.000
_cell.angle_alpha   90.00
_cell.angle_beta   90.00
_cell.angle_gamma   90.00
#
_symmetry.space_group_name_H-M   'P 1'
#
loop_
_entity.id
_entity.type
_entity.pdbx_description
1 polymer ?
#
loop_
_entity_poly.entity_id
_entity_poly.type
_entity_poly.pdbx_seq_one_letter_code
_entity_poly.pdbx_strand_id
1 'polypeptide(L)'
;FQVLGIGILVPGVLFLLNVTFITDEIKAVADSVSVSGITLSGLLSDLAIVFVCLGTFVTLISILGIIGAACTNKIILIIYVIIVLILALAQLITVILYIILKDEIDNTLKTSLTESLQTNYKYDELGSTDTLSNSFNYLFLTYKCCSFNDISSTTNDFDTTPWCTDASINGRCYRGNGEIPRACCDGVTSDTYTSQSSSCTISLNNYYTQVCIRGYNIIFNDK
;
A
#
# COMPACT_ATOMS: atom_id res chain seq x y z
N PHE A 1 12.64 12.29 19.71
CA PHE A 1 11.37 12.96 19.40
C PHE A 1 11.51 14.03 18.32
N GLN A 2 12.39 15.02 18.46
CA GLN A 2 12.47 16.12 17.47
C GLN A 2 12.94 15.69 16.07
N VAL A 3 13.96 14.83 15.99
CA VAL A 3 14.42 14.26 14.71
C VAL A 3 13.32 13.40 14.06
N LEU A 4 12.53 12.69 14.87
CA LEU A 4 11.38 11.91 14.38
C LEU A 4 10.24 12.82 13.90
N GLY A 5 9.93 13.90 14.61
CA GLY A 5 8.91 14.88 14.22
C GLY A 5 9.27 15.58 12.91
N ILE A 6 10.50 16.06 12.78
CA ILE A 6 11.01 16.66 11.55
C ILE A 6 11.07 15.62 10.42
N GLY A 7 11.48 14.38 10.74
CA GLY A 7 11.53 13.28 9.78
C GLY A 7 10.18 12.85 9.22
N ILE A 8 9.06 13.14 9.90
CA ILE A 8 7.70 12.90 9.42
C ILE A 8 7.12 14.16 8.76
N LEU A 9 7.37 15.34 9.35
CA LEU A 9 6.83 16.61 8.87
C LEU A 9 7.40 17.02 7.51
N VAL A 10 8.71 16.90 7.32
CA VAL A 10 9.38 17.29 6.07
C VAL A 10 8.81 16.51 4.87
N PRO A 11 8.79 15.16 4.85
CA PRO A 11 8.19 14.44 3.73
C PRO A 11 6.70 14.72 3.57
N GLY A 12 5.93 14.90 4.65
CA GLY A 12 4.51 15.26 4.56
C GLY A 12 4.27 16.62 3.89
N VAL A 13 5.05 17.65 4.25
CA VAL A 13 4.96 18.98 3.63
C VAL A 13 5.44 18.96 2.19
N LEU A 14 6.51 18.22 1.89
CA LEU A 14 7.00 18.04 0.52
C LEU A 14 5.96 17.35 -0.36
N PHE A 15 5.25 16.37 0.19
CA PHE A 15 4.15 15.69 -0.47
C PHE A 15 2.99 16.65 -0.77
N LEU A 16 2.59 17.46 0.21
CA LEU A 16 1.52 18.46 0.06
C LEU A 16 1.86 19.54 -0.99
N LEU A 17 3.12 19.93 -1.06
CA LEU A 17 3.60 20.98 -1.96
C LEU A 17 3.98 20.45 -3.35
N ASN A 18 3.88 19.14 -3.61
CA ASN A 18 4.27 18.52 -4.89
C ASN A 18 5.70 18.86 -5.35
N VAL A 19 6.58 19.22 -4.42
CA VAL A 19 7.96 19.63 -4.73
C VAL A 19 8.91 18.52 -4.32
N THR A 20 9.49 17.87 -5.33
CA THR A 20 10.79 17.16 -5.32
C THR A 20 10.90 15.71 -4.84
N PHE A 21 9.91 15.06 -4.22
CA PHE A 21 10.03 13.62 -3.87
C PHE A 21 9.33 12.67 -4.85
N ILE A 22 8.32 13.16 -5.55
CA ILE A 22 7.62 12.37 -6.58
C ILE A 22 8.43 12.52 -7.87
N THR A 23 9.07 11.44 -8.34
CA THR A 23 9.59 11.41 -9.71
C THR A 23 8.43 11.72 -10.65
N ASP A 24 8.67 12.47 -11.74
CA ASP A 24 7.59 12.88 -12.66
C ASP A 24 6.73 11.68 -13.14
N GLU A 25 7.33 10.48 -13.13
CA GLU A 25 6.70 9.18 -13.33
C GLU A 25 5.61 8.83 -12.30
N ILE A 26 5.88 8.97 -10.99
CA ILE A 26 4.89 8.67 -9.94
C ILE A 26 3.78 9.73 -9.94
N LYS A 27 4.07 10.97 -10.33
CA LYS A 27 3.07 12.05 -10.43
C LYS A 27 2.14 11.81 -11.62
N ALA A 28 2.71 11.46 -12.77
CA ALA A 28 1.95 11.09 -13.96
C ALA A 28 1.08 9.85 -13.69
N VAL A 29 1.60 8.86 -12.95
CA VAL A 29 0.83 7.69 -12.54
C VAL A 29 -0.26 8.05 -11.52
N ALA A 30 0.03 8.86 -10.49
CA ALA A 30 -0.96 9.29 -9.49
C ALA A 30 -2.11 10.10 -10.09
N ASP A 31 -1.81 10.98 -11.05
CA ASP A 31 -2.82 11.79 -11.75
C ASP A 31 -3.57 11.00 -12.83
N SER A 32 -2.97 9.96 -13.41
CA SER A 32 -3.64 9.09 -14.41
C SER A 32 -4.57 8.04 -13.77
N VAL A 33 -4.57 7.91 -12.45
CA VAL A 33 -5.30 6.87 -11.72
C VAL A 33 -6.51 7.47 -10.98
N SER A 34 -7.62 7.66 -11.71
CA SER A 34 -8.96 7.93 -11.16
C SER A 34 -9.85 6.67 -11.13
N VAL A 35 -10.20 6.16 -9.94
CA VAL A 35 -11.16 5.04 -9.79
C VAL A 35 -12.46 5.61 -9.22
N SER A 36 -13.58 5.46 -9.94
CA SER A 36 -14.93 5.69 -9.38
C SER A 36 -15.09 6.97 -8.53
N GLY A 37 -14.60 8.12 -9.03
CA GLY A 37 -14.72 9.43 -8.36
C GLY A 37 -13.72 9.70 -7.25
N ILE A 38 -12.84 8.74 -6.91
CA ILE A 38 -11.74 8.91 -5.97
C ILE A 38 -10.44 8.97 -6.78
N THR A 39 -9.77 10.12 -6.74
CA THR A 39 -8.45 10.29 -7.36
C THR A 39 -7.39 9.75 -6.42
N LEU A 40 -6.42 8.99 -6.95
CA LEU A 40 -5.27 8.53 -6.17
C LEU A 40 -4.51 9.73 -5.57
N SER A 41 -4.41 10.83 -6.33
CA SER A 41 -3.91 12.12 -5.83
C SER A 41 -4.72 12.67 -4.64
N GLY A 42 -6.03 12.44 -4.58
CA GLY A 42 -6.89 12.83 -3.45
C GLY A 42 -6.60 12.04 -2.18
N LEU A 43 -6.57 10.70 -2.28
CA LEU A 43 -6.21 9.81 -1.16
C LEU A 43 -4.80 10.09 -0.62
N LEU A 44 -3.86 10.29 -1.53
CA LEU A 44 -2.48 10.62 -1.22
C LEU A 44 -2.36 11.99 -0.54
N SER A 45 -3.16 12.97 -0.98
CA SER A 45 -3.24 14.29 -0.33
C SER A 45 -3.83 14.20 1.07
N ASP A 46 -4.88 13.42 1.27
CA ASP A 46 -5.50 13.21 2.58
C ASP A 46 -4.51 12.56 3.56
N LEU A 47 -3.79 11.54 3.11
CA LEU A 47 -2.75 10.88 3.91
C LEU A 47 -1.60 11.84 4.25
N ALA A 48 -1.18 12.67 3.30
CA ALA A 48 -0.16 13.68 3.52
C ALA A 48 -0.59 14.72 4.55
N ILE A 49 -1.84 15.18 4.51
CA ILE A 49 -2.41 16.09 5.52
C ILE A 49 -2.33 15.46 6.92
N VAL A 50 -2.66 14.18 7.06
CA VAL A 50 -2.55 13.46 8.33
C VAL A 50 -1.10 13.43 8.84
N PHE A 51 -0.13 13.12 7.96
CA PHE A 51 1.29 13.13 8.35
C PHE A 51 1.81 14.51 8.73
N VAL A 52 1.37 15.57 8.05
CA VAL A 52 1.72 16.96 8.39
C VAL A 52 1.14 17.34 9.76
N CYS A 53 -0.13 17.05 10.01
CA CYS A 53 -0.78 17.31 11.29
C CYS A 53 -0.08 16.59 12.44
N LEU A 54 0.19 15.29 12.27
CA LEU A 54 0.88 14.47 13.27
C LEU A 54 2.33 14.94 13.49
N GLY A 55 3.08 15.19 12.41
CA GLY A 55 4.46 15.65 12.46
C GLY A 55 4.58 17.03 13.14
N THR A 56 3.63 17.93 12.89
CA THR A 56 3.60 19.26 13.51
C THR A 56 3.33 19.14 15.00
N PHE A 57 2.35 18.34 15.39
CA PHE A 57 2.04 18.07 16.80
C PHE A 57 3.25 17.51 17.57
N VAL A 58 3.94 16.51 17.00
CA VAL A 58 5.14 15.91 17.59
C VAL A 58 6.30 16.92 17.69
N THR A 59 6.45 17.79 16.70
CA THR A 59 7.49 18.84 16.69
C THR A 59 7.22 19.89 17.76
N LEU A 60 5.97 20.33 17.93
CA LEU A 60 5.58 21.28 18.99
C LEU A 60 5.86 20.73 20.38
N ILE A 61 5.50 19.47 20.64
CA ILE A 61 5.81 18.80 21.92
C ILE A 61 7.32 18.71 22.14
N SER A 62 8.10 18.47 21.08
CA SER A 62 9.55 18.40 21.17
C SER A 62 10.18 19.76 21.53
N ILE A 63 9.69 20.85 20.93
CA ILE A 63 10.16 22.22 21.22
C ILE A 63 9.88 22.59 22.69
N LEU A 64 8.71 22.21 23.23
CA LEU A 64 8.40 22.39 24.65
C LEU A 64 9.42 21.69 25.56
N GLY A 65 9.88 20.50 25.17
CA GLY A 65 10.95 19.78 25.87
C GLY A 65 12.27 20.54 25.86
N ILE A 66 12.70 21.10 24.72
CA ILE A 66 13.92 21.90 24.64
C ILE A 66 13.82 23.17 25.48
N ILE A 67 12.71 23.91 25.39
CA ILE A 67 12.51 25.15 26.15
C ILE A 67 12.47 24.84 27.65
N GLY A 68 11.79 23.76 28.06
CA GLY A 68 11.75 23.33 29.46
C GLY A 68 13.13 23.01 30.02
N ALA A 69 13.99 22.35 29.23
CA ALA A 69 15.36 22.04 29.59
C ALA A 69 16.26 23.30 29.64
N ALA A 70 16.17 24.17 28.63
CA ALA A 70 17.00 25.36 28.50
C ALA A 70 16.67 26.44 29.53
N CYS A 71 15.38 26.63 29.85
CA CYS A 71 14.94 27.65 30.81
C CYS A 71 14.95 27.15 32.26
N THR A 72 15.33 25.88 32.53
CA THR A 72 15.30 25.25 33.86
C THR A 72 13.95 25.36 34.60
N ASN A 73 12.85 25.56 33.86
CA ASN A 73 11.53 25.72 34.45
C ASN A 73 10.93 24.33 34.71
N LYS A 74 10.92 23.93 35.99
CA LYS A 74 10.42 22.64 36.45
C LYS A 74 8.97 22.38 36.05
N ILE A 75 8.12 23.42 35.98
CA ILE A 75 6.70 23.27 35.65
C ILE A 75 6.54 22.83 34.19
N ILE A 76 7.26 23.46 33.26
CA ILE A 76 7.20 23.13 31.83
C ILE A 76 7.73 21.71 31.61
N LEU A 77 8.80 21.32 32.31
CA LEU A 77 9.35 19.97 32.22
C LEU A 77 8.38 18.91 32.75
N ILE A 78 7.69 19.18 33.86
CA ILE A 78 6.67 18.25 34.41
C ILE A 78 5.51 18.07 33.42
N ILE A 79 5.00 19.15 32.83
CA ILE A 79 3.93 19.08 31.83
C ILE A 79 4.37 18.25 30.62
N TYR A 80 5.59 18.47 30.12
CA TYR A 80 6.17 17.68 29.04
C TYR A 80 6.21 16.18 29.38
N VAL A 81 6.69 15.82 30.57
CA VAL A 81 6.76 14.42 31.01
C VAL A 81 5.37 13.79 31.11
N ILE A 82 4.37 14.51 31.62
CA ILE A 82 2.99 14.02 31.71
C ILE A 82 2.41 13.74 30.31
N ILE A 83 2.58 14.67 29.36
CA ILE A 83 2.10 14.49 27.98
C ILE A 83 2.77 13.27 27.33
N VAL A 84 4.09 13.16 27.45
CA VAL A 84 4.84 12.02 26.88
C VAL A 84 4.43 10.70 27.54
N LEU A 85 4.18 10.70 28.85
CA LEU A 85 3.71 9.51 29.56
C LEU A 85 2.34 9.05 29.05
N ILE A 86 1.40 9.98 28.84
CA ILE A 86 0.08 9.65 28.28
C ILE A 86 0.21 9.07 26.87
N LEU A 87 1.06 9.67 26.02
CA LEU A 87 1.31 9.16 24.66
C LEU A 87 1.96 7.77 24.69
N ALA A 88 2.88 7.52 25.61
CA ALA A 88 3.52 6.21 25.76
C ALA A 88 2.51 5.14 26.20
N LEU A 89 1.61 5.47 27.13
CA LEU A 89 0.53 4.55 27.54
C LEU A 89 -0.45 4.28 26.40
N ALA A 90 -0.83 5.32 25.64
CA ALA A 90 -1.69 5.16 24.47
C ALA A 90 -1.05 4.24 23.42
N GLN A 91 0.24 4.43 23.11
CA GLN A 91 0.99 3.57 22.19
C GLN A 91 1.04 2.12 22.68
N LEU A 92 1.27 1.89 23.98
CA LEU A 92 1.27 0.55 24.55
C LEU A 92 -0.08 -0.14 24.37
N ILE A 93 -1.18 0.57 24.64
CA ILE A 93 -2.54 0.04 24.44
C ILE A 93 -2.77 -0.30 22.96
N THR A 94 -2.39 0.57 22.03
CA THR A 94 -2.53 0.32 20.59
C THR A 94 -1.74 -0.92 20.15
N VAL A 95 -0.50 -1.09 20.61
CA VAL A 95 0.32 -2.27 20.26
C VAL A 95 -0.30 -3.55 20.81
N ILE A 96 -0.78 -3.54 22.06
CA ILE A 96 -1.45 -4.70 22.65
C ILE A 96 -2.72 -5.04 21.86
N LEU A 97 -3.55 -4.04 21.54
CA LEU A 97 -4.76 -4.23 20.75
C LEU A 97 -4.45 -4.78 19.35
N TYR A 98 -3.42 -4.26 18.70
CA TYR A 98 -2.97 -4.75 17.39
C TYR A 98 -2.57 -6.23 17.45
N ILE A 99 -1.79 -6.64 18.45
CA ILE A 99 -1.36 -8.04 18.59
C ILE A 99 -2.55 -8.99 18.77
N ILE A 100 -3.57 -8.56 19.52
CA ILE A 100 -4.77 -9.36 19.77
C ILE A 100 -5.66 -9.45 18.53
N LEU A 101 -5.82 -8.34 17.81
CA LEU A 101 -6.75 -8.22 16.68
C LEU A 101 -6.11 -8.50 15.31
N LYS A 102 -4.80 -8.74 15.25
CA LYS A 102 -4.07 -8.90 13.97
C LYS A 102 -4.72 -9.92 13.04
N ASP A 103 -5.18 -11.06 13.58
CA ASP A 103 -5.72 -12.13 12.76
C ASP A 103 -7.11 -11.75 12.21
N GLU A 104 -7.90 -10.99 12.98
CA GLU A 104 -9.21 -10.49 12.53
C GLU A 104 -9.07 -9.34 11.52
N ILE A 105 -8.10 -8.45 11.73
CA ILE A 105 -7.72 -7.41 10.77
C ILE A 105 -7.28 -8.06 9.45
N ASP A 106 -6.37 -9.03 9.51
CA ASP A 106 -5.85 -9.71 8.33
C ASP A 106 -6.96 -10.42 7.56
N ASN A 107 -7.88 -11.11 8.25
CA ASN A 107 -9.03 -11.77 7.62
C ASN A 107 -10.02 -10.78 7.01
N THR A 108 -10.27 -9.65 7.68
CA THR A 108 -11.16 -8.60 7.18
C THR A 108 -10.57 -7.95 5.93
N LEU A 109 -9.29 -7.57 6.00
CA LEU A 109 -8.55 -7.02 4.86
C LEU A 109 -8.51 -8.01 3.71
N LYS A 110 -8.28 -9.30 4.00
CA LYS A 110 -8.32 -10.37 3.01
C LYS A 110 -9.63 -10.39 2.26
N THR A 111 -10.73 -10.42 3.00
CA THR A 111 -12.07 -10.53 2.43
C THR A 111 -12.38 -9.30 1.58
N SER A 112 -12.14 -8.10 2.09
CA SER A 112 -12.41 -6.85 1.37
C SER A 112 -11.53 -6.70 0.12
N LEU A 113 -10.26 -7.08 0.17
CA LEU A 113 -9.36 -6.99 -0.98
C LEU A 113 -9.70 -8.05 -2.04
N THR A 114 -10.04 -9.26 -1.61
CA THR A 114 -10.49 -10.33 -2.53
C THR A 114 -11.79 -9.92 -3.24
N GLU A 115 -12.77 -9.41 -2.50
CA GLU A 115 -14.04 -8.94 -3.08
C GLU A 115 -13.82 -7.77 -4.04
N SER A 116 -12.95 -6.83 -3.67
CA SER A 116 -12.58 -5.69 -4.52
C SER A 116 -11.92 -6.16 -5.81
N LEU A 117 -10.99 -7.12 -5.73
CA LEU A 117 -10.36 -7.75 -6.89
C LEU A 117 -11.40 -8.42 -7.77
N GLN A 118 -12.21 -9.32 -7.21
CA GLN A 118 -13.23 -10.09 -7.93
C GLN A 118 -14.30 -9.22 -8.60
N THR A 119 -14.63 -8.05 -8.03
CA THR A 119 -15.67 -7.20 -8.60
C THR A 119 -15.16 -6.27 -9.68
N ASN A 120 -13.90 -5.86 -9.60
CA ASN A 120 -13.43 -4.68 -10.33
C ASN A 120 -12.17 -4.93 -11.19
N TYR A 121 -11.49 -6.07 -11.03
CA TYR A 121 -10.32 -6.39 -11.84
C TYR A 121 -10.71 -6.79 -13.27
N LYS A 122 -10.28 -5.99 -14.25
CA LYS A 122 -10.69 -6.06 -15.66
C LYS A 122 -9.52 -6.21 -16.62
N TYR A 123 -8.39 -5.56 -16.34
CA TYR A 123 -7.29 -5.45 -17.30
C TYR A 123 -5.96 -5.91 -16.72
N ASP A 124 -5.31 -6.84 -17.40
CA ASP A 124 -3.93 -7.27 -17.14
C ASP A 124 -2.94 -6.40 -17.96
N GLU A 125 -2.96 -5.10 -17.69
CA GLU A 125 -2.15 -4.07 -18.34
C GLU A 125 -1.75 -2.98 -17.32
N LEU A 126 -0.64 -2.30 -17.57
CA LEU A 126 -0.25 -1.11 -16.82
C LEU A 126 -0.66 0.14 -17.60
N GLY A 127 -1.17 1.15 -16.90
CA GLY A 127 -1.58 2.42 -17.51
C GLY A 127 -2.94 2.36 -18.21
N SER A 128 -3.76 1.36 -17.91
CA SER A 128 -5.11 1.25 -18.47
C SER A 128 -6.06 2.33 -17.92
N THR A 129 -7.15 2.53 -18.67
CA THR A 129 -8.48 2.95 -18.21
C THR A 129 -8.81 2.76 -16.74
N ASP A 130 -8.54 1.55 -16.29
CA ASP A 130 -9.06 1.01 -15.06
C ASP A 130 -7.97 0.99 -13.99
N THR A 131 -8.24 1.84 -13.04
CA THR A 131 -7.28 2.35 -12.08
C THR A 131 -7.16 1.41 -10.91
N LEU A 132 -8.20 0.60 -10.66
CA LEU A 132 -8.13 -0.47 -9.70
C LEU A 132 -7.36 -1.67 -10.25
N SER A 133 -7.59 -2.04 -11.52
CA SER A 133 -6.79 -3.06 -12.20
C SER A 133 -5.30 -2.70 -12.21
N ASN A 134 -4.96 -1.45 -12.54
CA ASN A 134 -3.57 -0.96 -12.47
C ASN A 134 -3.01 -1.07 -11.04
N SER A 135 -3.79 -0.69 -10.02
CA SER A 135 -3.36 -0.73 -8.61
C SER A 135 -3.02 -2.15 -8.16
N PHE A 136 -3.84 -3.14 -8.52
CA PHE A 136 -3.56 -4.54 -8.24
C PHE A 136 -2.32 -5.03 -8.99
N ASN A 137 -2.16 -4.68 -10.27
CA ASN A 137 -0.96 -5.05 -11.04
C ASN A 137 0.33 -4.48 -10.42
N TYR A 138 0.32 -3.21 -10.01
CA TYR A 138 1.45 -2.63 -9.28
C TYR A 138 1.69 -3.28 -7.92
N LEU A 139 0.63 -3.64 -7.19
CA LEU A 139 0.73 -4.33 -5.91
C LEU A 139 1.42 -5.69 -6.09
N PHE A 140 1.01 -6.49 -7.07
CA PHE A 140 1.60 -7.79 -7.35
C PHE A 140 3.08 -7.69 -7.73
N LEU A 141 3.45 -6.70 -8.56
CA LEU A 141 4.85 -6.43 -8.92
C LEU A 141 5.70 -5.96 -7.73
N THR A 142 5.17 -5.02 -6.94
CA THR A 142 5.92 -4.37 -5.85
C THR A 142 6.16 -5.33 -4.69
N TYR A 143 5.13 -6.08 -4.32
CA TYR A 143 5.17 -7.00 -3.17
C TYR A 143 5.54 -8.43 -3.56
N LYS A 144 5.80 -8.70 -4.85
CA LYS A 144 6.15 -10.02 -5.38
C LYS A 144 5.19 -11.09 -4.86
N CYS A 145 3.90 -10.86 -5.08
CA CYS A 145 2.79 -11.71 -4.65
C CYS A 145 1.76 -11.78 -5.77
N CYS A 146 0.85 -12.76 -5.73
CA CYS A 146 -0.10 -12.96 -6.82
C CYS A 146 -1.57 -12.99 -6.40
N SER A 147 -1.88 -13.37 -5.15
CA SER A 147 -3.26 -13.67 -4.77
C SER A 147 -3.48 -13.37 -3.29
N PHE A 148 -4.74 -13.27 -2.85
CA PHE A 148 -5.09 -13.10 -1.45
C PHE A 148 -5.41 -14.45 -0.80
N ASN A 149 -5.92 -15.40 -1.58
CA ASN A 149 -6.02 -16.82 -1.24
C ASN A 149 -4.91 -17.65 -1.91
N ASP A 150 -4.62 -18.80 -1.32
CA ASP A 150 -3.69 -19.74 -1.92
C ASP A 150 -4.22 -20.21 -3.28
N ILE A 151 -3.35 -20.19 -4.29
CA ILE A 151 -3.69 -20.63 -5.65
C ILE A 151 -3.69 -22.16 -5.65
N SER A 152 -4.86 -22.75 -5.85
CA SER A 152 -4.99 -24.17 -6.16
C SER A 152 -4.90 -24.35 -7.68
N SER A 153 -4.31 -25.44 -8.17
CA SER A 153 -4.01 -25.65 -9.59
C SER A 153 -5.20 -25.55 -10.57
N THR A 154 -6.43 -25.45 -10.09
CA THR A 154 -7.65 -25.31 -10.89
C THR A 154 -8.57 -24.17 -10.42
N THR A 155 -8.22 -23.46 -9.34
CA THR A 155 -9.08 -22.42 -8.79
C THR A 155 -8.25 -21.36 -8.07
N ASN A 156 -8.46 -20.10 -8.44
CA ASN A 156 -7.76 -18.94 -7.90
C ASN A 156 -8.67 -17.70 -7.81
N ASP A 157 -8.16 -16.62 -7.20
CA ASP A 157 -8.93 -15.40 -6.95
C ASP A 157 -9.34 -14.64 -8.22
N PHE A 158 -8.72 -14.94 -9.37
CA PHE A 158 -8.98 -14.28 -10.65
C PHE A 158 -10.13 -14.92 -11.44
N ASP A 159 -10.48 -16.17 -11.17
CA ASP A 159 -11.46 -16.93 -11.96
C ASP A 159 -12.82 -16.23 -12.07
N THR A 160 -13.24 -15.53 -11.02
CA THR A 160 -14.52 -14.81 -10.95
C THR A 160 -14.42 -13.34 -11.32
N THR A 161 -13.22 -12.84 -11.62
CA THR A 161 -13.02 -11.44 -12.00
C THR A 161 -13.63 -11.14 -13.38
N PRO A 162 -14.05 -9.89 -13.65
CA PRO A 162 -14.43 -9.45 -14.99
C PRO A 162 -13.37 -9.74 -16.05
N TRP A 163 -12.08 -9.68 -15.70
CA TRP A 163 -10.97 -10.03 -16.61
C TRP A 163 -11.07 -11.48 -17.16
N CYS A 164 -11.59 -12.41 -16.35
CA CYS A 164 -11.78 -13.81 -16.74
C CYS A 164 -13.17 -14.13 -17.28
N THR A 165 -14.20 -13.41 -16.81
CA THR A 165 -15.61 -13.75 -17.07
C THR A 165 -16.27 -12.92 -18.17
N ASP A 166 -15.82 -11.68 -18.39
CA ASP A 166 -16.44 -10.76 -19.34
C ASP A 166 -15.79 -10.86 -20.74
N ALA A 167 -16.52 -11.47 -21.66
CA ALA A 167 -16.12 -11.63 -23.07
C ALA A 167 -15.89 -10.31 -23.82
N SER A 168 -16.47 -9.20 -23.34
CA SER A 168 -16.35 -7.89 -23.97
C SER A 168 -15.00 -7.23 -23.67
N ILE A 169 -14.37 -7.65 -22.58
CA ILE A 169 -13.03 -7.27 -22.18
C ILE A 169 -12.13 -8.34 -22.79
N ASN A 170 -11.39 -8.02 -23.87
CA ASN A 170 -10.48 -8.95 -24.56
C ASN A 170 -9.26 -9.33 -23.68
N GLY A 171 -9.50 -9.85 -22.48
CA GLY A 171 -8.50 -10.30 -21.52
C GLY A 171 -7.95 -11.67 -21.90
N ARG A 172 -6.67 -11.90 -21.60
CA ARG A 172 -5.98 -13.17 -21.87
C ARG A 172 -6.54 -14.37 -21.08
N CYS A 173 -7.30 -14.13 -20.00
CA CYS A 173 -7.94 -15.19 -19.22
C CYS A 173 -9.20 -15.75 -19.88
N TYR A 174 -9.99 -14.91 -20.57
CA TYR A 174 -11.23 -15.32 -21.19
C TYR A 174 -10.99 -16.43 -22.24
N ARG A 175 -11.62 -17.61 -22.02
CA ARG A 175 -11.48 -18.85 -22.81
C ARG A 175 -10.15 -19.62 -22.67
N GLY A 176 -9.61 -19.69 -21.45
CA GLY A 176 -8.67 -20.77 -21.07
C GLY A 176 -7.21 -20.55 -21.48
N ASN A 177 -6.80 -19.30 -21.66
CA ASN A 177 -5.42 -18.94 -22.03
C ASN A 177 -4.67 -18.16 -20.92
N GLY A 178 -5.19 -18.13 -19.69
CA GLY A 178 -4.51 -17.55 -18.54
C GLY A 178 -5.26 -17.83 -17.23
N GLU A 179 -4.52 -18.29 -16.22
CA GLU A 179 -4.94 -18.53 -14.84
C GLU A 179 -4.61 -17.32 -13.94
N ILE A 180 -3.49 -16.64 -14.19
CA ILE A 180 -3.02 -15.50 -13.38
C ILE A 180 -2.55 -14.32 -14.26
N PRO A 181 -2.63 -13.07 -13.78
CA PRO A 181 -2.10 -11.90 -14.47
C PRO A 181 -0.58 -11.96 -14.68
N ARG A 182 -0.08 -11.20 -15.66
CA ARG A 182 1.36 -11.09 -15.93
C ARG A 182 2.13 -10.49 -14.75
N ALA A 183 1.51 -9.60 -13.98
CA ALA A 183 2.09 -9.02 -12.77
C ALA A 183 2.52 -10.06 -11.72
N CYS A 184 1.91 -11.24 -11.73
CA CYS A 184 2.23 -12.34 -10.81
C CYS A 184 3.50 -13.11 -11.15
N CYS A 185 4.04 -12.92 -12.35
CA CYS A 185 5.10 -13.76 -12.86
C CYS A 185 6.48 -13.28 -12.42
N ASP A 186 7.35 -14.24 -12.11
CA ASP A 186 8.71 -13.93 -11.69
C ASP A 186 9.50 -13.31 -12.86
N GLY A 187 10.26 -12.26 -12.57
CA GLY A 187 11.06 -11.51 -13.55
C GLY A 187 10.29 -10.51 -14.43
N VAL A 188 8.97 -10.36 -14.26
CA VAL A 188 8.22 -9.26 -14.90
C VAL A 188 8.43 -7.97 -14.11
N THR A 189 8.75 -6.88 -14.80
CA THR A 189 8.85 -5.53 -14.24
C THR A 189 7.89 -4.59 -14.97
N SER A 190 7.73 -3.36 -14.45
CA SER A 190 6.91 -2.34 -15.11
C SER A 190 7.34 -2.08 -16.56
N ASP A 191 8.64 -2.16 -16.85
CA ASP A 191 9.20 -1.93 -18.19
C ASP A 191 9.00 -3.12 -19.14
N THR A 192 8.97 -4.35 -18.62
CA THR A 192 8.81 -5.58 -19.42
C THR A 192 7.36 -6.05 -19.50
N TYR A 193 6.44 -5.30 -18.90
CA TYR A 193 5.03 -5.70 -18.76
C TYR A 193 4.33 -5.96 -20.09
N THR A 194 4.65 -5.25 -21.16
CA THR A 194 4.01 -5.46 -22.48
C THR A 194 4.78 -6.44 -23.36
N SER A 195 6.09 -6.56 -23.18
CA SER A 195 7.00 -7.30 -24.08
C SER A 195 7.20 -8.76 -23.73
N GLN A 196 6.96 -9.18 -22.47
CA GLN A 196 7.22 -10.56 -22.04
C GLN A 196 5.94 -11.41 -22.05
N SER A 197 5.72 -12.20 -23.12
CA SER A 197 4.70 -13.26 -23.09
C SER A 197 5.13 -14.34 -22.11
N SER A 198 4.56 -14.33 -20.91
CA SER A 198 5.06 -15.13 -19.81
C SER A 198 4.19 -16.39 -19.69
N SER A 199 4.75 -17.56 -20.05
CA SER A 199 4.08 -18.86 -19.99
C SER A 199 3.50 -19.19 -18.59
N CYS A 200 4.05 -18.54 -17.56
CA CYS A 200 3.58 -18.55 -16.17
C CYS A 200 2.09 -18.24 -16.03
N THR A 201 1.54 -17.38 -16.91
CA THR A 201 0.13 -16.98 -16.80
C THR A 201 -0.78 -18.16 -17.07
N ILE A 202 -0.31 -19.19 -17.80
CA ILE A 202 -1.11 -20.35 -18.20
C ILE A 202 -0.66 -21.60 -17.45
N SER A 203 0.65 -21.83 -17.40
CA SER A 203 1.23 -23.06 -16.86
C SER A 203 1.51 -23.00 -15.37
N LEU A 204 1.25 -21.86 -14.71
CA LEU A 204 1.56 -21.61 -13.30
C LEU A 204 3.00 -22.02 -12.96
N ASN A 205 3.95 -21.75 -13.87
CA ASN A 205 5.37 -21.99 -13.67
C ASN A 205 6.09 -20.66 -13.42
N ASN A 206 7.04 -20.63 -12.47
CA ASN A 206 7.83 -19.43 -12.15
C ASN A 206 6.95 -18.19 -11.87
N TYR A 207 6.06 -18.29 -10.89
CA TYR A 207 5.21 -17.20 -10.40
C TYR A 207 5.37 -17.01 -8.90
N TYR A 208 4.94 -15.86 -8.39
CA TYR A 208 4.94 -15.58 -6.96
C TYR A 208 3.83 -16.37 -6.24
N THR A 209 4.22 -17.42 -5.52
CA THR A 209 3.30 -18.28 -4.75
C THR A 209 2.81 -17.66 -3.44
N GLN A 210 3.37 -16.51 -3.06
CA GLN A 210 3.07 -15.85 -1.80
C GLN A 210 1.75 -15.08 -1.86
N VAL A 211 0.96 -15.19 -0.80
CA VAL A 211 -0.25 -14.38 -0.64
C VAL A 211 0.09 -12.95 -0.22
N CYS A 212 -0.55 -11.96 -0.83
CA CYS A 212 -0.19 -10.55 -0.68
C CYS A 212 -0.33 -10.01 0.75
N ILE A 213 -1.18 -10.63 1.57
CA ILE A 213 -1.43 -10.24 2.97
C ILE A 213 -0.26 -10.64 3.86
N ARG A 214 0.47 -11.71 3.49
CA ARG A 214 1.69 -12.14 4.17
C ARG A 214 2.96 -11.52 3.57
N GLY A 215 2.82 -10.74 2.51
CA GLY A 215 3.92 -10.10 1.78
C GLY A 215 4.75 -9.12 2.59
N TYR A 216 4.23 -8.62 3.73
CA TYR A 216 5.01 -7.79 4.66
C TYR A 216 6.31 -8.47 5.10
N ASN A 217 6.33 -9.79 5.29
CA ASN A 217 7.54 -10.49 5.71
C ASN A 217 8.64 -10.56 4.63
N ILE A 218 8.33 -10.27 3.37
CA ILE A 218 9.27 -10.40 2.25
C ILE A 218 10.12 -9.13 2.11
N ILE A 219 9.52 -7.95 2.30
CA ILE A 219 10.23 -6.66 2.21
C ILE A 219 11.28 -6.49 3.34
N PHE A 220 11.06 -7.12 4.49
CA PHE A 220 11.97 -7.04 5.63
C PHE A 220 13.02 -8.15 5.69
N ASN A 221 12.90 -9.20 4.88
CA ASN A 221 13.89 -10.30 4.83
C ASN A 221 14.88 -10.18 3.65
N ASP A 222 14.60 -9.33 2.66
CA ASP A 222 15.50 -9.03 1.55
C ASP A 222 16.48 -7.85 1.87
N LYS A 223 16.65 -7.49 3.15
CA LYS A 223 17.68 -6.55 3.65
C LYS A 223 18.60 -7.18 4.67
#